data_AF-A0A524GGW4-F1
#
_entry.id   AF-A0A524GGW4-F1
#
_cell.length_a   1.000
_cell.length_b   1.000
_cell.length_c   1.000
_cell.angle_alpha   90.00
_cell.angle_beta   90.00
_cell.angle_gamma   90.00
#
_symmetry.space_group_name_H-M   'P 1'
#
loop_
_entity.id
_entity.type
_entity.pdbx_description
1 polymer ?
#
loop_
_entity_poly.entity_id
_entity_poly.type
_entity_poly.pdbx_seq_one_letter_code
_entity_poly.pdbx_strand_id
1 'polypeptide(L)'
;MIPYESQRPDTSGQVLPSPDMSGPWLTVPEAAAYCADKGLSRNIKTVRRWAQRSHAKPENAEVLAHEQDTENGFRYVIERESLDRKIAQELDFEAQRAQADRSAPAPTGADTSGQAPTEYVAELREQTDEDTSAPARTEPDTPVRKLEVATIGDDFLKDQISQKDRQIDELNDQLRRKDEHVSAMLERDKETNILINGLQEALTQSLGIESPTRMQLRARREGDNPTSSDHRDGV
;
A
#
# COMPACT_ATOMS: atom_id res chain seq x y z
N MET A 1 40.96 50.20 3.37
CA MET A 1 40.55 49.27 4.45
C MET A 1 39.03 49.23 4.45
N ILE A 2 38.45 48.20 3.84
CA ILE A 2 37.00 47.97 3.80
C ILE A 2 36.80 46.55 4.37
N PRO A 3 36.07 46.37 5.48
CA PRO A 3 35.83 45.05 6.05
C PRO A 3 34.78 44.30 5.23
N TYR A 4 35.05 43.02 4.98
CA TYR A 4 34.14 42.09 4.32
C TYR A 4 32.95 41.79 5.23
N GLU A 5 31.76 42.05 4.69
CA GLU A 5 30.47 41.78 5.28
C GLU A 5 30.17 40.27 5.15
N SER A 6 30.18 39.56 6.29
CA SER A 6 29.82 38.14 6.37
C SER A 6 28.37 37.93 5.93
N GLN A 7 28.20 37.19 4.84
CA GLN A 7 26.93 36.61 4.42
C GLN A 7 26.34 35.77 5.56
N ARG A 8 25.19 36.24 6.06
CA ARG A 8 24.33 35.46 6.95
C ARG A 8 23.66 34.38 6.10
N PRO A 9 23.61 33.11 6.54
CA PRO A 9 22.77 32.13 5.89
C PRO A 9 21.31 32.50 6.15
N ASP A 10 20.57 32.74 5.06
CA ASP A 10 19.12 32.85 5.06
C ASP A 10 18.53 31.51 5.53
N THR A 11 18.30 31.40 6.84
CA THR A 11 17.44 30.38 7.41
C THR A 11 16.01 30.69 6.99
N SER A 12 15.58 30.03 5.91
CA SER A 12 14.19 29.91 5.48
C SER A 12 13.27 29.80 6.69
N GLY A 13 12.28 30.70 6.75
CA GLY A 13 11.32 30.76 7.84
C GLY A 13 10.69 29.40 8.11
N GLN A 14 11.00 28.83 9.28
CA GLN A 14 10.19 27.77 9.85
C GLN A 14 8.85 28.39 10.24
N VAL A 15 7.84 28.14 9.40
CA VAL A 15 6.44 28.30 9.77
C VAL A 15 6.22 27.44 11.01
N LEU A 16 5.98 28.09 12.15
CA LEU A 16 5.61 27.43 13.40
C LEU A 16 4.39 26.54 13.13
N PRO A 17 4.47 25.22 13.32
CA PRO A 17 3.33 24.35 13.14
C PRO A 17 2.27 24.70 14.18
N SER A 18 1.05 24.97 13.72
CA SER A 18 -0.11 25.22 14.57
C SER A 18 -0.22 24.10 15.63
N PRO A 19 -0.23 24.41 16.94
CA PRO A 19 -0.07 23.42 18.02
C PRO A 19 -1.21 22.40 18.14
N ASP A 20 -2.34 22.59 17.46
CA ASP A 20 -3.48 21.66 17.45
C ASP A 20 -3.32 20.46 16.50
N MET A 21 -2.23 20.37 15.73
CA MET A 21 -1.96 19.22 14.85
C MET A 21 -1.07 18.15 15.50
N SER A 22 -0.89 18.18 16.83
CA SER A 22 -0.23 17.10 17.60
C SER A 22 -1.11 15.84 17.71
N GLY A 23 -1.90 15.55 16.68
CA GLY A 23 -2.72 14.36 16.56
C GLY A 23 -1.87 13.13 16.19
N PRO A 24 -2.51 11.98 15.95
CA PRO A 24 -1.83 10.75 15.53
C PRO A 24 -1.18 10.85 14.14
N TRP A 25 -1.22 12.00 13.48
CA TRP A 25 -0.74 12.21 12.11
C TRP A 25 0.50 13.10 12.10
N LEU A 26 1.56 12.62 11.46
CA LEU A 26 2.84 13.30 11.33
C LEU A 26 3.05 13.73 9.88
N THR A 27 3.54 14.93 9.64
CA THR A 27 4.01 15.32 8.31
C THR A 27 5.27 14.52 7.93
N VAL A 28 5.58 14.37 6.64
CA VAL A 28 6.79 13.66 6.18
C VAL A 28 8.10 14.08 6.90
N PRO A 29 8.42 15.38 7.09
CA PRO A 29 9.63 15.76 7.83
C PRO A 29 9.58 15.37 9.32
N GLU A 30 8.42 15.49 9.98
CA GLU A 30 8.25 15.05 11.37
C GLU A 30 8.39 13.54 11.50
N ALA A 31 7.80 12.78 10.58
CA ALA A 31 7.93 11.33 10.50
C ALA A 31 9.40 10.90 10.31
N ALA A 32 10.18 11.62 9.50
CA ALA A 32 11.60 11.33 9.32
C ALA A 32 12.42 11.61 10.60
N ALA A 33 12.14 12.70 11.31
CA ALA A 33 12.74 12.97 12.61
C ALA A 33 12.36 11.88 13.63
N TYR A 34 11.09 11.49 13.64
CA TYR A 34 10.58 10.43 14.51
C TYR A 34 11.24 9.06 14.25
N CYS A 35 11.48 8.69 12.99
CA CYS A 35 12.24 7.49 12.65
C CYS A 35 13.66 7.54 13.23
N ALA A 36 14.34 8.68 13.13
CA ALA A 36 15.68 8.86 13.66
C ALA A 36 15.71 8.74 15.19
N ASP A 37 14.73 9.32 15.89
CA ASP A 37 14.58 9.20 17.35
C ASP A 37 14.36 7.75 17.80
N LYS A 38 13.74 6.92 16.96
CA LYS A 38 13.54 5.48 17.19
C LYS A 38 14.75 4.62 16.78
N GLY A 39 15.86 5.23 16.38
CA GLY A 39 17.07 4.52 15.98
C GLY A 39 17.08 4.04 14.52
N LEU A 40 16.08 4.39 13.72
CA LEU A 40 16.03 4.07 12.29
C LEU A 40 16.34 5.32 11.45
N SER A 41 17.62 5.51 11.11
CA SER A 41 18.04 6.66 10.30
C SER A 41 17.58 6.52 8.84
N ARG A 42 16.42 7.11 8.52
CA ARG A 42 15.89 7.17 7.14
C ARG A 42 15.83 8.61 6.65
N ASN A 43 16.12 8.79 5.37
CA ASN A 43 16.04 10.08 4.70
C ASN A 43 14.58 10.48 4.48
N ILE A 44 14.27 11.78 4.55
CA ILE A 44 12.95 12.38 4.20
C ILE A 44 12.44 11.86 2.84
N LYS A 45 13.33 11.68 1.85
CA LYS A 45 12.96 11.12 0.53
C LYS A 45 12.41 9.69 0.64
N THR A 46 12.95 8.87 1.53
CA THR A 46 12.50 7.49 1.76
C THR A 46 11.12 7.49 2.40
N VAL A 47 10.93 8.29 3.45
CA VAL A 47 9.62 8.43 4.13
C VAL A 47 8.55 8.94 3.17
N ARG A 48 8.90 9.92 2.30
CA ARG A 48 8.01 10.39 1.24
C ARG A 48 7.61 9.27 0.27
N ARG A 49 8.56 8.42 -0.14
CA ARG A 49 8.26 7.27 -1.02
C ARG A 49 7.35 6.25 -0.35
N TRP A 50 7.48 6.01 0.96
CA TRP A 50 6.57 5.15 1.70
C TRP A 50 5.13 5.69 1.68
N ALA A 51 4.96 6.98 1.94
CA ALA A 51 3.65 7.63 1.87
C ALA A 51 3.05 7.56 0.45
N GLN A 52 3.83 7.91 -0.58
CA GLN A 52 3.39 7.88 -1.98
C GLN A 52 3.00 6.47 -2.43
N ARG A 53 3.78 5.45 -2.04
CA ARG A 53 3.50 4.04 -2.38
C ARG A 53 2.23 3.55 -1.70
N SER A 54 2.04 3.92 -0.44
CA SER A 54 0.86 3.52 0.33
C SER A 54 -0.42 4.19 -0.19
N HIS A 55 -0.32 5.44 -0.63
CA HIS A 55 -1.41 6.12 -1.32
C HIS A 55 -1.76 5.47 -2.67
N ALA A 56 -0.74 5.08 -3.46
CA ALA A 56 -0.95 4.43 -4.75
C ALA A 56 -1.48 2.98 -4.65
N LYS A 57 -1.19 2.29 -3.54
CA LYS A 57 -1.54 0.89 -3.31
C LYS A 57 -2.02 0.68 -1.87
N PRO A 58 -3.25 1.06 -1.53
CA PRO A 58 -3.76 0.99 -0.16
C PRO A 58 -3.80 -0.44 0.40
N GLU A 59 -3.99 -1.45 -0.46
CA GLU A 59 -4.06 -2.87 -0.05
C GLU A 59 -2.71 -3.43 0.43
N ASN A 60 -1.59 -2.82 0.03
CA ASN A 60 -0.24 -3.20 0.44
C ASN A 60 0.49 -2.02 1.11
N ALA A 61 -0.27 -1.17 1.81
CA ALA A 61 0.27 0.01 2.45
C ALA A 61 1.25 -0.37 3.56
N GLU A 62 2.51 0.02 3.39
CA GLU A 62 3.54 -0.14 4.43
C GLU A 62 3.32 0.84 5.59
N VAL A 63 2.73 2.00 5.30
CA VAL A 63 2.35 3.04 6.26
C VAL A 63 0.98 3.60 5.87
N LEU A 64 0.15 3.98 6.83
CA LEU A 64 -1.11 4.65 6.56
C LEU A 64 -0.82 6.13 6.32
N ALA A 65 -1.04 6.58 5.09
CA ALA A 65 -0.77 7.94 4.66
C ALA A 65 -2.00 8.54 3.97
N HIS A 66 -2.25 9.82 4.23
CA HIS A 66 -3.28 10.61 3.57
C HIS A 66 -2.66 11.84 2.91
N GLU A 67 -3.29 12.25 1.82
CA GLU A 67 -3.01 13.51 1.16
C GLU A 67 -3.81 14.62 1.85
N GLN A 68 -3.12 15.65 2.29
CA GLN A 68 -3.72 16.83 2.90
C GLN A 68 -3.51 18.02 1.96
N ASP A 69 -4.60 18.60 1.49
CA ASP A 69 -4.58 19.83 0.71
C ASP A 69 -4.08 20.99 1.57
N THR A 70 -3.19 21.78 0.99
CA THR A 70 -2.62 23.01 1.54
C THR A 70 -2.75 24.11 0.50
N GLU A 71 -2.61 25.37 0.93
CA GLU A 71 -2.70 26.52 0.01
C GLU A 71 -1.65 26.46 -1.12
N ASN A 72 -0.54 25.75 -0.91
CA ASN A 72 0.58 25.61 -1.85
C ASN A 72 0.60 24.26 -2.59
N GLY A 73 -0.52 23.53 -2.63
CA GLY A 73 -0.62 22.19 -3.22
C GLY A 73 -0.92 21.14 -2.15
N PHE A 74 -0.41 19.92 -2.28
CA PHE A 74 -0.67 18.85 -1.32
C PHE A 74 0.57 18.47 -0.51
N ARG A 75 0.34 17.93 0.69
CA ARG A 75 1.38 17.29 1.50
C ARG A 75 0.87 15.94 2.02
N TYR A 76 1.80 15.00 2.21
CA TYR A 76 1.47 13.74 2.87
C TYR A 76 1.55 13.88 4.39
N VAL A 77 0.52 13.35 5.06
CA VAL A 77 0.50 13.10 6.51
C VAL A 77 0.43 11.60 6.74
N ILE A 78 1.19 11.10 7.71
CA ILE A 78 1.42 9.69 7.99
C ILE A 78 0.96 9.39 9.42
N GLU A 79 0.19 8.33 9.60
CA GLU A 79 -0.25 7.92 10.93
C GLU A 79 0.93 7.35 11.73
N ARG A 80 1.12 7.84 12.95
CA ARG A 80 2.22 7.49 13.84
C ARG A 80 2.27 6.00 14.17
N GLU A 81 1.12 5.38 14.45
CA GLU A 81 1.07 3.95 14.81
C GLU A 81 1.46 3.05 13.62
N SER A 82 1.01 3.42 12.41
CA SER A 82 1.44 2.73 11.19
C SER A 82 2.95 2.85 10.96
N LEU A 83 3.52 4.02 11.26
CA LEU A 83 4.94 4.28 11.14
C LEU A 83 5.75 3.50 12.19
N ASP A 84 5.27 3.41 13.44
CA ASP A 84 5.90 2.59 14.49
C ASP A 84 6.02 1.11 14.07
N ARG A 85 4.96 0.54 13.47
CA ARG A 85 5.00 -0.83 12.93
C ARG A 85 6.06 -0.98 11.84
N LYS A 86 6.13 -0.02 10.91
CA LYS A 86 7.13 -0.03 9.84
C LYS A 86 8.56 0.11 10.37
N ILE A 87 8.77 0.95 11.38
CA ILE A 87 10.06 1.11 12.04
C ILE A 87 10.51 -0.20 12.68
N ALA A 88 9.62 -0.88 13.42
CA ALA A 88 9.94 -2.16 14.04
C ALA A 88 10.36 -3.21 13.00
N GLN A 89 9.61 -3.33 11.89
CA GLN A 89 9.95 -4.25 10.80
C GLN A 89 11.32 -3.97 10.18
N GLU A 90 11.64 -2.69 9.93
CA GLU A 90 12.93 -2.30 9.33
C GLU A 90 14.10 -2.53 10.30
N LEU A 91 13.91 -2.29 11.60
CA LEU A 91 14.92 -2.59 12.61
C LEU A 91 15.17 -4.09 12.73
N ASP A 92 14.12 -4.91 12.71
CA ASP A 92 14.25 -6.37 12.70
C ASP A 92 15.00 -6.85 11.46
N PHE A 93 14.70 -6.28 10.30
CA PHE A 93 15.40 -6.59 9.05
C PHE A 93 16.89 -6.19 9.10
N GLU A 94 17.22 -5.02 9.66
CA GLU A 94 18.61 -4.59 9.85
C GLU A 94 19.36 -5.49 10.85
N ALA A 95 18.70 -5.94 11.92
CA ALA A 95 19.27 -6.88 12.88
C ALA A 95 19.57 -8.25 12.25
N GLN A 96 18.64 -8.79 11.45
CA GLN A 96 18.84 -10.04 10.72
C GLN A 96 19.99 -9.93 9.72
N ARG A 97 20.06 -8.82 8.98
CA ARG A 97 21.15 -8.57 8.02
C ARG A 97 22.50 -8.50 8.73
N ALA A 98 22.59 -7.78 9.84
CA ALA A 98 23.81 -7.69 10.64
C ALA A 98 24.26 -9.05 11.20
N GLN A 99 23.31 -9.94 11.55
CA GLN A 99 23.62 -11.30 11.98
C GLN A 99 24.13 -12.18 10.83
N ALA A 100 23.51 -12.07 9.64
CA ALA A 100 23.96 -12.79 8.44
C ALA A 100 25.40 -12.41 8.06
N ASP A 101 25.73 -11.11 8.08
CA ASP A 101 27.08 -10.62 7.79
C ASP A 101 28.13 -11.13 8.80
N ARG A 102 27.76 -11.31 10.07
CA ARG A 102 28.64 -11.89 11.10
C ARG A 102 28.82 -13.40 11.00
N SER A 103 27.85 -14.08 10.42
CA SER A 103 27.81 -15.55 10.33
C SER A 103 28.34 -16.05 8.99
N ALA A 104 28.70 -15.14 8.09
CA ALA A 104 29.38 -15.47 6.84
C ALA A 104 30.69 -16.21 7.17
N PRO A 105 30.82 -17.51 6.83
CA PRO A 105 32.06 -18.23 7.04
C PRO A 105 33.16 -17.52 6.25
N ALA A 106 34.30 -17.31 6.92
CA ALA A 106 35.49 -16.72 6.31
C ALA A 106 35.69 -17.32 4.92
N PRO A 107 35.68 -16.52 3.84
CA PRO A 107 35.93 -17.05 2.51
C PRO A 107 37.35 -17.62 2.54
N THR A 108 37.46 -18.94 2.65
CA THR A 108 38.69 -19.68 2.39
C THR A 108 39.05 -19.38 0.96
N GLY A 109 40.08 -18.54 0.81
CA GLY A 109 40.55 -18.08 -0.48
C GLY A 109 40.89 -19.26 -1.39
N ALA A 110 40.39 -19.19 -2.60
CA ALA A 110 40.97 -19.88 -3.74
C ALA A 110 40.71 -19.03 -4.99
N ASP A 111 41.79 -18.42 -5.44
CA ASP A 111 42.10 -17.94 -6.78
C ASP A 111 41.19 -16.93 -7.49
N THR A 112 41.66 -15.69 -7.37
CA THR A 112 41.86 -14.73 -8.47
C THR A 112 41.71 -15.30 -9.89
N SER A 113 40.78 -14.74 -10.68
CA SER A 113 41.10 -13.99 -11.92
C SER A 113 39.84 -13.78 -12.75
N GLY A 114 39.55 -12.53 -13.13
CA GLY A 114 38.64 -12.22 -14.23
C GLY A 114 37.59 -11.16 -13.91
N GLN A 115 37.96 -9.89 -14.05
CA GLN A 115 37.04 -8.77 -14.19
C GLN A 115 36.12 -8.94 -15.41
N ALA A 116 34.84 -8.59 -15.29
CA ALA A 116 34.27 -7.39 -15.91
C ALA A 116 32.74 -7.31 -15.67
N PRO A 117 32.19 -6.09 -15.55
CA PRO A 117 30.81 -5.82 -15.16
C PRO A 117 29.86 -5.88 -16.37
N THR A 118 28.68 -6.47 -16.20
CA THR A 118 27.59 -6.35 -17.17
C THR A 118 26.29 -6.01 -16.45
N GLU A 119 25.82 -4.81 -16.72
CA GLU A 119 24.41 -4.41 -16.61
C GLU A 119 23.52 -5.42 -17.33
N TYR A 120 22.36 -5.73 -16.73
CA TYR A 120 21.19 -6.24 -17.44
C TYR A 120 19.93 -5.55 -16.89
N VAL A 121 19.56 -4.43 -17.54
CA VAL A 121 18.36 -4.28 -18.41
C VAL A 121 17.47 -5.54 -18.50
N ALA A 122 16.14 -5.54 -18.53
CA ALA A 122 15.03 -4.61 -18.37
C ALA A 122 13.75 -5.45 -18.50
N GLU A 123 12.58 -4.86 -18.23
CA GLU A 123 11.30 -5.00 -18.97
C GLU A 123 10.18 -4.39 -18.08
N LEU A 124 9.17 -3.66 -18.55
CA LEU A 124 8.71 -3.26 -19.88
C LEU A 124 7.58 -2.24 -19.60
N ARG A 125 7.60 -1.05 -20.22
CA ARG A 125 6.39 -0.33 -20.67
C ARG A 125 6.76 0.90 -21.50
N GLU A 126 6.83 0.60 -22.80
CA GLU A 126 6.24 1.29 -23.96
C GLU A 126 5.95 2.81 -23.93
N GLN A 127 6.23 3.37 -25.12
CA GLN A 127 5.76 4.63 -25.72
C GLN A 127 6.48 5.92 -25.34
N THR A 128 7.58 6.18 -26.06
CA THR A 128 7.77 7.50 -26.65
C THR A 128 8.42 7.34 -28.03
N ASP A 129 7.79 7.98 -29.01
CA ASP A 129 8.15 7.94 -30.41
C ASP A 129 9.52 8.58 -30.71
N GLU A 130 10.01 8.14 -31.86
CA GLU A 130 11.28 8.34 -32.54
C GLU A 130 11.70 9.81 -32.74
N ASP A 131 12.98 10.12 -32.53
CA ASP A 131 13.75 10.81 -33.57
C ASP A 131 15.27 10.59 -33.48
N THR A 132 15.81 10.26 -34.65
CA THR A 132 17.17 10.44 -35.20
C THR A 132 18.44 9.82 -34.61
N SER A 133 19.06 9.03 -35.51
CA SER A 133 20.50 8.95 -35.83
C SER A 133 21.39 7.90 -35.17
N ALA A 134 21.74 6.91 -36.01
CA ALA A 134 22.86 5.98 -35.89
C ALA A 134 24.21 6.69 -35.65
N PRO A 135 25.23 5.95 -35.17
CA PRO A 135 26.20 5.46 -36.14
C PRO A 135 26.74 4.05 -35.88
N ALA A 136 27.15 3.43 -36.99
CA ALA A 136 27.80 2.13 -37.12
C ALA A 136 29.07 1.98 -36.25
N ARG A 137 29.25 0.81 -35.63
CA ARG A 137 30.56 0.33 -35.19
C ARG A 137 30.63 -1.21 -35.09
N THR A 138 31.32 -1.78 -36.07
CA THR A 138 32.27 -2.90 -36.04
C THR A 138 32.03 -4.05 -35.04
N GLU A 139 31.56 -5.18 -35.57
CA GLU A 139 31.54 -6.49 -34.90
C GLU A 139 32.96 -7.05 -34.72
N PRO A 140 33.36 -7.47 -33.50
CA PRO A 140 34.41 -8.43 -33.30
C PRO A 140 33.81 -9.82 -33.08
N ASP A 141 34.11 -10.71 -34.02
CA ASP A 141 33.77 -12.14 -34.02
C ASP A 141 34.38 -12.83 -32.79
N THR A 142 33.59 -13.03 -31.73
CA THR A 142 34.02 -13.75 -30.52
C THR A 142 33.61 -15.21 -30.59
N PRO A 143 34.53 -16.16 -30.34
CA PRO A 143 34.26 -17.59 -30.45
C PRO A 143 33.24 -18.03 -29.40
N VAL A 144 32.15 -18.63 -29.88
CA VAL A 144 31.09 -19.28 -29.12
C VAL A 144 31.67 -20.37 -28.23
N ARG A 145 32.01 -20.01 -26.99
CA ARG A 145 32.27 -20.98 -25.92
C ARG A 145 30.92 -21.52 -25.47
N LYS A 146 30.59 -22.74 -25.92
CA LYS A 146 29.53 -23.55 -25.33
C LYS A 146 29.88 -23.79 -23.86
N LEU A 147 29.38 -22.94 -22.97
CA LEU A 147 29.32 -23.25 -21.55
C LEU A 147 28.28 -24.35 -21.39
N GLU A 148 28.75 -25.56 -21.09
CA GLU A 148 27.90 -26.58 -20.49
C GLU A 148 27.52 -26.06 -19.09
N VAL A 149 26.35 -25.44 -19.00
CA VAL A 149 25.71 -25.09 -17.74
C VAL A 149 25.42 -26.42 -17.05
N ALA A 150 26.28 -26.77 -16.10
CA ALA A 150 26.11 -27.94 -15.25
C ALA A 150 24.70 -27.91 -14.65
N THR A 151 23.95 -28.97 -14.86
CA THR A 151 22.58 -29.27 -14.41
C THR A 151 22.47 -29.44 -12.88
N ILE A 152 23.21 -28.63 -12.13
CA ILE A 152 23.10 -28.50 -10.68
C ILE A 152 21.95 -27.52 -10.44
N GLY A 153 20.71 -28.02 -10.43
CA GLY A 153 19.59 -27.17 -10.03
C GLY A 153 18.19 -27.73 -10.22
N ASP A 154 17.95 -28.67 -11.13
CA ASP A 154 16.57 -29.06 -11.46
C ASP A 154 15.86 -29.78 -10.32
N ASP A 155 16.55 -30.67 -9.61
CA ASP A 155 15.93 -31.43 -8.51
C ASP A 155 15.68 -30.54 -7.28
N PHE A 156 16.60 -29.61 -7.00
CA PHE A 156 16.42 -28.63 -5.92
C PHE A 156 15.23 -27.68 -6.20
N LEU A 157 15.10 -27.21 -7.44
CA LEU A 157 13.98 -26.36 -7.84
C LEU A 157 12.65 -27.13 -7.76
N LYS A 158 12.62 -28.39 -8.17
CA LYS A 158 11.42 -29.25 -8.04
C LYS A 158 11.01 -29.48 -6.60
N ASP A 159 11.97 -29.73 -5.71
CA ASP A 159 11.70 -29.89 -4.27
C ASP A 159 11.14 -28.60 -3.68
N GLN A 160 11.72 -27.44 -4.04
CA GLN A 160 11.24 -26.15 -3.58
C GLN A 160 9.83 -25.82 -4.11
N ILE A 161 9.54 -26.12 -5.38
CA ILE A 161 8.21 -25.97 -5.96
C ILE A 161 7.21 -26.86 -5.22
N SER A 162 7.56 -28.14 -5.02
CA SER A 162 6.70 -29.09 -4.30
C SER A 162 6.42 -28.67 -2.87
N GLN A 163 7.39 -28.05 -2.19
CA GLN A 163 7.20 -27.51 -0.84
C GLN A 163 6.24 -26.32 -0.85
N LYS A 164 6.40 -25.40 -1.81
CA LYS A 164 5.52 -24.23 -1.93
C LYS A 164 4.10 -24.64 -2.31
N ASP A 165 3.93 -25.62 -3.19
CA ASP A 165 2.61 -26.13 -3.58
C ASP A 165 1.85 -26.70 -2.37
N ARG A 166 2.53 -27.48 -1.51
CA ARG A 166 1.92 -27.96 -0.25
C ARG A 166 1.50 -26.83 0.68
N GLN A 167 2.31 -25.77 0.78
CA GLN A 167 1.97 -24.60 1.59
C GLN A 167 0.76 -23.85 1.01
N ILE A 168 0.67 -23.73 -0.31
CA ILE A 168 -0.47 -23.12 -1.00
C ILE A 168 -1.73 -23.94 -0.74
N ASP A 169 -1.66 -25.26 -0.85
CA ASP A 169 -2.80 -26.15 -0.57
C ASP A 169 -3.27 -26.02 0.88
N GLU A 170 -2.35 -26.01 1.85
CA GLU A 170 -2.69 -25.84 3.26
C GLU A 170 -3.32 -24.48 3.56
N LEU A 171 -2.81 -23.40 2.96
CA LEU A 171 -3.40 -22.07 3.10
C LEU A 171 -4.80 -21.98 2.45
N ASN A 172 -4.98 -22.59 1.28
CA ASN A 172 -6.27 -22.65 0.60
C ASN A 172 -7.31 -23.43 1.42
N ASP A 173 -6.91 -24.53 2.06
CA ASP A 173 -7.78 -25.29 2.95
C ASP A 173 -8.20 -24.47 4.18
N GLN A 174 -7.28 -23.69 4.75
CA GLN A 174 -7.60 -22.78 5.86
C GLN A 174 -8.58 -21.67 5.44
N LEU A 175 -8.41 -21.11 4.24
CA LEU A 175 -9.33 -20.12 3.70
C LEU A 175 -10.74 -20.71 3.53
N ARG A 176 -10.85 -21.91 2.94
CA ARG A 176 -12.15 -22.59 2.79
C ARG A 176 -12.87 -22.81 4.12
N ARG A 177 -12.16 -23.29 5.15
CA ARG A 177 -12.75 -23.46 6.48
C ARG A 177 -13.22 -22.15 7.10
N LYS A 178 -12.49 -21.05 6.88
CA LYS A 178 -12.90 -19.73 7.37
C LYS A 178 -14.10 -19.19 6.61
N ASP A 179 -14.14 -19.38 5.29
CA ASP A 179 -15.29 -18.98 4.47
C ASP A 179 -16.55 -19.74 4.87
N GLU A 180 -16.45 -21.06 5.13
CA GLU A 180 -17.54 -21.87 5.67
C GLU A 180 -18.01 -21.35 7.04
N HIS A 181 -17.07 -20.99 7.93
CA HIS A 181 -17.40 -20.43 9.23
C HIS A 181 -18.10 -19.07 9.13
N VAL A 182 -17.63 -18.18 8.25
CA VAL A 182 -18.28 -16.87 7.99
C VAL A 182 -19.68 -17.08 7.42
N SER A 183 -19.86 -18.01 6.48
CA SER A 183 -21.18 -18.35 5.93
C SER A 183 -22.14 -18.82 7.03
N ALA A 184 -21.69 -19.71 7.91
CA ALA A 184 -22.49 -20.20 9.03
C ALA A 184 -22.87 -19.07 10.02
N MET A 185 -21.95 -18.14 10.30
CA MET A 185 -22.26 -16.96 11.12
C MET A 185 -23.33 -16.08 10.48
N LEU A 186 -23.23 -15.83 9.17
CA LEU A 186 -24.21 -15.01 8.45
C LEU A 186 -25.59 -15.67 8.38
N GLU A 187 -25.67 -16.99 8.29
CA GLU A 187 -26.93 -17.74 8.37
C GLU A 187 -27.58 -17.58 9.76
N ARG A 188 -26.80 -17.75 10.82
CA ARG A 188 -27.29 -17.53 12.20
C ARG A 188 -27.77 -16.10 12.43
N ASP A 189 -27.07 -15.11 11.87
CA ASP A 189 -27.48 -13.70 11.98
C ASP A 189 -28.79 -13.44 11.22
N LYS A 190 -28.97 -14.05 10.04
CA LYS A 190 -30.25 -13.99 9.31
C LYS A 190 -31.39 -14.60 10.12
N GLU A 191 -31.18 -15.77 10.72
CA GLU A 191 -32.18 -16.41 11.58
C GLU A 191 -32.53 -15.53 12.79
N THR A 192 -31.51 -14.96 13.44
CA THR A 192 -31.69 -14.05 14.58
C THR A 192 -32.48 -12.82 14.18
N ASN A 193 -32.19 -12.23 13.01
CA ASN A 193 -32.94 -11.09 12.48
C ASN A 193 -34.41 -11.44 12.19
N ILE A 194 -34.68 -12.62 11.63
CA ILE A 194 -36.06 -13.11 11.42
C ILE A 194 -36.79 -13.24 12.76
N LEU A 195 -36.15 -13.82 13.78
CA LEU A 195 -36.74 -13.96 15.11
C LEU A 195 -37.00 -12.62 15.79
N ILE A 196 -36.06 -11.67 15.70
CA ILE A 196 -36.21 -10.31 16.23
C ILE A 196 -37.38 -9.60 15.55
N ASN A 197 -37.45 -9.66 14.22
CA ASN A 197 -38.54 -9.05 13.46
C ASN A 197 -39.90 -9.68 13.82
N GLY A 198 -39.96 -11.00 13.94
CA GLY A 198 -41.18 -11.71 14.39
C GLY A 198 -41.60 -11.33 15.81
N LEU A 199 -40.64 -11.17 16.73
CA LEU A 199 -40.92 -10.72 18.09
C LEU A 199 -41.44 -9.27 18.12
N GLN A 200 -40.80 -8.38 17.36
CA GLN A 200 -41.24 -6.99 17.24
C GLN A 200 -42.64 -6.88 16.64
N GLU A 201 -42.95 -7.70 15.62
CA GLU A 201 -44.29 -7.77 15.02
C GLU A 201 -45.34 -8.24 16.02
N ALA A 202 -45.07 -9.32 16.77
CA ALA A 202 -45.97 -9.83 17.79
C ALA A 202 -46.24 -8.79 18.91
N LEU A 203 -45.18 -8.10 19.37
CA LEU A 203 -45.32 -7.02 20.35
C LEU A 203 -46.15 -5.85 19.82
N THR A 204 -45.90 -5.44 18.57
CA THR A 204 -46.65 -4.36 17.90
C THR A 204 -48.14 -4.71 17.79
N GLN A 205 -48.47 -5.94 17.38
CA GLN A 205 -49.85 -6.42 17.30
C GLN A 205 -50.54 -6.43 18.68
N SER A 206 -49.82 -6.84 19.73
CA SER A 206 -50.39 -6.91 21.09
C SER A 206 -50.61 -5.53 21.74
N LEU A 207 -49.73 -4.57 21.47
CA LEU A 207 -49.76 -3.25 22.11
C LEU A 207 -50.65 -2.24 21.37
N GLY A 208 -51.15 -2.57 20.18
CA GLY A 208 -51.97 -1.66 19.36
C GLY A 208 -51.24 -0.39 18.93
N ILE A 209 -49.92 -0.35 19.09
CA ILE A 209 -49.07 0.76 18.63
C ILE A 209 -48.87 0.52 17.14
N GLU A 210 -49.59 1.27 16.29
CA GLU A 210 -49.47 1.14 14.84
C GLU A 210 -48.00 1.28 14.42
N SER A 211 -47.45 0.24 13.77
CA SER A 211 -46.06 0.22 13.31
C SER A 211 -45.77 1.45 12.42
N PRO A 212 -44.69 2.22 12.69
CA PRO A 212 -44.33 3.39 11.89
C PRO A 212 -44.06 3.05 10.41
N THR A 213 -43.70 1.80 10.10
CA THR A 213 -43.51 1.32 8.72
C THR A 213 -44.82 1.39 7.91
N ARG A 214 -45.98 1.23 8.56
CA ARG A 214 -47.29 1.31 7.89
C ARG A 214 -47.71 2.76 7.61
N MET A 215 -47.22 3.72 8.40
CA MET A 215 -47.48 5.15 8.16
C MET A 215 -46.74 5.66 6.91
N GLN A 216 -45.52 5.21 6.66
CA GLN A 216 -44.75 5.66 5.48
C GLN A 216 -45.34 5.17 4.15
N LEU A 217 -45.92 3.96 4.10
CA LEU A 217 -46.59 3.49 2.87
C LEU A 217 -47.91 4.25 2.60
N ARG A 218 -48.56 4.79 3.64
CA ARG A 218 -49.78 5.60 3.48
C ARG A 218 -49.47 7.02 3.00
N ALA A 219 -48.37 7.61 3.48
CA ALA A 219 -47.92 8.95 3.08
C ALA A 219 -47.53 9.06 1.60
N ARG A 220 -47.16 7.95 0.94
CA ARG A 220 -46.76 7.96 -0.48
C ARG A 220 -47.92 7.85 -1.48
N ARG A 221 -49.17 7.66 -1.02
CA ARG A 221 -50.34 7.47 -1.90
C ARG A 221 -51.22 8.72 -2.06
N GLU A 222 -50.89 9.84 -1.42
CA GLU A 222 -51.65 11.10 -1.49
C GLU A 222 -51.01 12.19 -2.37
N GLY A 223 -49.85 11.94 -2.98
CA GLY A 223 -49.07 12.98 -3.68
C GLY A 223 -49.19 13.07 -5.20
N ASP A 224 -49.63 12.03 -5.90
CA ASP A 224 -49.67 12.02 -7.38
C ASP A 224 -51.10 12.22 -7.89
N ASN A 225 -51.51 13.49 -7.95
CA ASN A 225 -52.63 13.92 -8.78
C ASN A 225 -52.13 15.02 -9.73
N PRO A 226 -51.51 14.68 -10.87
CA PRO A 226 -51.18 15.67 -11.90
C PRO A 226 -52.47 16.09 -12.60
N THR A 227 -53.12 17.12 -12.06
CA THR A 227 -54.13 17.87 -12.79
C THR A 227 -53.44 18.56 -13.98
N SER A 228 -53.77 18.08 -15.17
CA SER A 228 -54.12 18.87 -16.35
C SER A 228 -53.52 20.29 -16.42
N SER A 229 -52.60 20.49 -17.35
CA SER A 229 -52.43 21.81 -17.97
C SER A 229 -51.94 21.66 -19.41
N ASP A 230 -52.95 21.54 -20.25
CA ASP A 230 -53.01 21.81 -21.67
C ASP A 230 -52.41 23.19 -22.02
N HIS A 231 -51.37 23.27 -22.87
CA HIS A 231 -51.03 24.51 -23.58
C HIS A 231 -50.24 24.29 -24.90
N ARG A 232 -51.03 24.26 -25.97
CA ARG A 232 -50.94 25.04 -27.23
C ARG A 232 -49.65 25.09 -28.07
N ASP A 233 -49.86 24.64 -29.31
CA ASP A 233 -49.65 25.33 -30.60
C ASP A 233 -48.31 26.01 -30.89
N GLY A 234 -47.62 25.47 -31.89
CA GLY A 234 -46.53 26.13 -32.61
C GLY A 234 -46.47 25.63 -34.05
N VAL A 235 -46.92 26.53 -34.94
CA VAL A 235 -46.97 26.55 -36.41
C VAL A 235 -45.80 25.87 -37.13
#